data_AF-A0A139R9D3-F1
#
_entry.id   AF-A0A139R9D3-F1
#
_cell.length_a   1.000
_cell.length_b   1.000
_cell.length_c   1.000
_cell.angle_alpha   90.00
_cell.angle_beta   90.00
_cell.angle_gamma   90.00
#
_symmetry.space_group_name_H-M   'P 1'
#
loop_
_entity.id
_entity.type
_entity.pdbx_description
1 polymer ?
#
loop_
_entity_poly.entity_id
_entity_poly.type
_entity_poly.pdbx_seq_one_letter_code
_entity_poly.pdbx_strand_id
1 'polypeptide(L)' 'MKKVLMVAAKANMIQQFNMRNLAILTNLGAEVHVAADFENFGTVDDQTNCQLIMDLTEMGIVLHQINFDRGLGRLMVNY' A
#
# COMPACT_ATOMS: atom_id res chain seq x y z
N MET A 1 -17.82 11.19 -7.37
CA MET A 1 -16.35 11.18 -7.18
C MET A 1 -15.86 9.77 -7.46
N LYS A 2 -14.81 9.58 -8.27
CA LYS A 2 -14.27 8.24 -8.57
C LYS A 2 -13.31 7.84 -7.45
N LYS A 3 -13.42 6.60 -6.98
CA LYS A 3 -12.53 6.03 -5.95
C LYS A 3 -11.65 4.96 -6.57
N VAL A 4 -10.38 4.93 -6.20
CA VAL A 4 -9.41 3.93 -6.65
C VAL A 4 -8.72 3.32 -5.44
N LEU A 5 -8.70 1.98 -5.38
CA LEU A 5 -7.91 1.23 -4.43
C LEU A 5 -6.70 0.63 -5.15
N MET A 6 -5.51 1.02 -4.73
CA MET A 6 -4.26 0.43 -5.17
C MET A 6 -3.79 -0.57 -4.12
N VAL A 7 -3.71 -1.85 -4.50
CA VAL A 7 -3.33 -2.94 -3.60
C VAL A 7 -1.94 -3.43 -3.95
N ALA A 8 -1.09 -3.61 -2.94
CA ALA A 8 0.19 -4.29 -3.06
C ALA A 8 0.47 -5.14 -1.82
N ALA A 9 1.21 -6.24 -1.98
CA ALA A 9 1.51 -7.12 -0.84
C ALA A 9 2.40 -6.45 0.22
N LYS A 10 3.24 -5.49 -0.17
CA LYS A 10 4.26 -4.87 0.68
C LYS A 10 4.44 -3.40 0.31
N ALA A 11 4.75 -2.55 1.28
CA ALA A 11 4.92 -1.11 1.06
C ALA A 11 6.05 -0.77 0.06
N ASN A 12 7.15 -1.53 0.04
CA ASN A 12 8.24 -1.31 -0.93
C ASN A 12 7.79 -1.41 -2.40
N MET A 13 6.76 -2.21 -2.71
CA MET A 13 6.19 -2.31 -4.06
C MET A 13 5.45 -1.04 -4.46
N ILE A 14 4.86 -0.32 -3.49
CA ILE A 14 4.25 0.98 -3.74
C ILE A 14 5.33 2.01 -4.06
N GLN A 15 6.37 2.06 -3.21
CA GLN A 15 7.49 3.00 -3.34
C GLN A 15 8.23 2.86 -4.68
N GLN A 16 8.55 1.63 -5.09
CA GLN A 16 9.35 1.39 -6.29
C GLN A 16 8.56 1.56 -7.59
N PHE A 17 7.27 1.21 -7.60
CA PHE A 17 6.54 1.06 -8.87
C PHE A 17 5.31 1.95 -9.02
N ASN A 18 4.72 2.43 -7.92
CA ASN A 18 3.38 3.03 -7.96
C ASN A 18 3.30 4.50 -7.55
N MET A 19 4.35 5.10 -6.97
CA MET A 19 4.32 6.52 -6.59
C MET A 19 3.89 7.46 -7.73
N ARG A 20 4.40 7.22 -8.95
CA ARG A 20 4.01 8.02 -10.12
C ARG A 20 2.55 7.81 -10.53
N ASN A 21 2.05 6.57 -10.42
CA ASN A 21 0.66 6.25 -10.75
C ASN A 21 -0.31 6.92 -9.76
N LEU A 22 0.04 6.91 -8.47
CA LEU A 22 -0.73 7.56 -7.42
C LEU A 22 -0.83 9.07 -7.66
N ALA A 23 0.30 9.73 -7.96
CA ALA A 23 0.31 11.15 -8.30
C ALA A 23 -0.60 11.49 -9.49
N ILE A 24 -0.58 10.67 -10.56
CA ILE A 24 -1.46 10.84 -11.72
C ILE A 24 -2.94 10.72 -11.30
N LEU A 25 -3.28 9.71 -10.51
CA LEU A 25 -4.66 9.47 -10.07
C LEU A 25 -5.19 10.60 -9.18
N THR A 26 -4.37 11.07 -8.23
CA THR A 26 -4.69 12.23 -7.39
C THR A 26 -4.90 13.48 -8.24
N ASN A 27 -4.02 13.74 -9.21
CA ASN A 27 -4.13 14.89 -10.12
C ASN A 27 -5.37 14.83 -11.02
N LEU A 28 -5.88 13.64 -11.34
CA LEU A 28 -7.14 13.46 -12.06
C LEU A 28 -8.39 13.66 -11.17
N GLY A 29 -8.21 13.97 -9.89
CA GLY A 29 -9.29 14.22 -8.94
C GLY A 29 -9.96 12.97 -8.40
N ALA A 30 -9.28 11.81 -8.47
CA ALA A 30 -9.76 10.58 -7.84
C ALA A 30 -9.46 10.58 -6.33
N GLU A 31 -10.35 9.96 -5.55
CA GLU A 31 -10.06 9.59 -4.16
C GLU A 31 -9.21 8.32 -4.19
N VAL A 32 -7.95 8.43 -3.76
CA VAL A 32 -6.98 7.34 -3.85
C VAL A 32 -6.80 6.69 -2.49
N HIS A 33 -6.91 5.37 -2.47
CA HIS A 33 -6.67 4.52 -1.31
C HIS A 33 -5.51 3.57 -1.64
N VAL A 34 -4.62 3.33 -0.69
CA VAL A 34 -3.55 2.33 -0.82
C VAL A 34 -3.70 1.29 0.29
N ALA A 35 -3.78 0.02 -0.10
CA ALA A 35 -3.76 -1.11 0.83
C ALA A 35 -2.47 -1.91 0.65
N ALA A 36 -1.65 -1.93 1.70
CA ALA A 36 -0.38 -2.64 1.72
C ALA A 36 0.00 -3.05 3.14
N ASP A 37 0.99 -3.93 3.23
CA ASP A 37 1.65 -4.23 4.49
C ASP A 37 2.79 -3.21 4.73
N PHE A 38 2.51 -2.26 5.62
CA PHE A 38 3.41 -1.21 6.11
C PHE A 38 4.11 -1.58 7.42
N GLU A 39 3.73 -2.69 8.07
CA GLU A 39 4.41 -3.22 9.25
C GLU A 39 5.54 -4.17 8.86
N ASN A 40 5.29 -5.04 7.88
CA ASN A 40 6.31 -5.85 7.23
C ASN A 40 6.45 -5.34 5.79
N PHE A 41 7.24 -4.29 5.61
CA PHE A 41 7.32 -3.48 4.39
C PHE A 41 8.30 -4.00 3.32
N GLY A 42 8.90 -5.17 3.53
CA GLY A 42 9.80 -5.82 2.56
C GLY A 42 11.28 -5.48 2.78
N THR A 43 11.99 -5.16 1.70
CA THR A 43 13.47 -5.02 1.69
C THR A 43 13.98 -3.58 1.86
N VAL A 44 13.09 -2.63 2.16
CA VAL A 44 13.49 -1.24 2.46
C VAL A 44 13.81 -1.11 3.95
N ASP A 45 14.45 -0.03 4.38
CA ASP A 45 14.66 0.27 5.80
C ASP A 45 13.47 1.01 6.42
N ASP A 46 13.45 1.05 7.76
CA ASP A 46 12.39 1.71 8.54
C ASP A 46 12.22 3.18 8.14
N GLN A 47 13.34 3.88 7.90
CA GLN A 47 13.31 5.31 7.60
C GLN A 47 12.66 5.58 6.24
N THR A 48 12.94 4.75 5.25
CA THR A 48 12.34 4.80 3.91
C THR A 48 10.85 4.48 3.97
N ASN A 49 10.44 3.50 4.78
CA ASN A 49 9.03 3.18 4.98
C ASN A 49 8.28 4.32 5.68
N CYS A 50 8.87 4.92 6.71
CA CYS A 50 8.32 6.10 7.38
C CYS A 50 8.15 7.27 6.40
N GLN A 51 9.17 7.55 5.57
CA GLN A 51 9.09 8.60 4.57
C GLN A 51 7.99 8.32 3.54
N LEU A 52 7.86 7.08 3.08
CA LEU A 52 6.78 6.68 2.18
C LEU A 52 5.40 6.96 2.79
N ILE A 53 5.17 6.59 4.05
CA ILE A 53 3.89 6.82 4.73
C ILE A 53 3.60 8.32 4.84
N MET A 54 4.62 9.12 5.16
CA MET A 54 4.50 10.59 5.20
C MET A 54 4.14 11.15 3.82
N ASP A 55 4.88 10.79 2.77
CA ASP A 55 4.65 11.26 1.40
C ASP A 55 3.22 10.91 0.91
N LEU A 56 2.76 9.69 1.19
CA LEU A 56 1.41 9.25 0.82
C LEU A 56 0.34 10.03 1.59
N THR A 57 0.55 10.27 2.88
CA THR A 57 -0.38 11.03 3.72
C THR A 57 -0.45 12.50 3.28
N GLU A 58 0.68 13.11 2.94
CA GLU A 58 0.76 14.48 2.41
C GLU A 58 0.07 14.62 1.05
N MET A 59 0.10 13.57 0.22
CA MET A 59 -0.67 13.50 -1.03
C MET A 59 -2.19 13.32 -0.81
N GLY A 60 -2.66 13.23 0.43
CA GLY A 60 -4.07 13.02 0.77
C GLY A 60 -4.57 11.62 0.48
N ILE A 61 -3.67 10.64 0.36
CA ILE A 61 -3.99 9.24 0.08
C ILE A 61 -4.39 8.54 1.38
N VAL A 62 -5.48 7.78 1.34
CA VAL A 62 -5.94 7.00 2.51
C VAL A 62 -5.19 5.67 2.56
N LEU A 63 -4.46 5.43 3.65
CA LEU A 63 -3.68 4.21 3.86
C LEU A 63 -4.47 3.15 4.63
N HIS A 64 -4.36 1.90 4.19
CA HIS A 64 -4.93 0.73 4.83
C HIS A 64 -3.81 -0.28 5.12
N GLN A 65 -3.49 -0.47 6.40
CA GLN A 65 -2.60 -1.54 6.82
C GLN A 65 -3.31 -2.89 6.65
N ILE A 66 -2.73 -3.77 5.82
CA ILE A 66 -3.23 -5.13 5.63
C ILE A 66 -2.05 -6.11 5.66
N ASN A 67 -2.15 -7.12 6.52
CA ASN A 67 -1.15 -8.16 6.63
C ASN A 67 -1.32 -9.15 5.46
N PHE A 68 -0.47 -9.01 4.45
CA PHE A 68 -0.43 -9.93 3.31
C PHE A 68 0.56 -11.06 3.58
N ASP A 69 0.08 -12.08 4.29
CA ASP A 69 0.84 -13.31 4.51
C ASP A 69 1.01 -14.10 3.21
N ARG A 70 2.18 -14.73 3.07
CA ARG A 70 2.47 -15.61 1.94
C ARG A 70 1.98 -17.03 2.24
N GLY A 71 1.27 -17.63 1.28
CA GLY A 71 0.75 -19.00 1.37
C GLY A 71 -0.77 -19.06 1.26
N LEU A 72 -1.32 -20.28 1.12
CA LEU A 72 -2.77 -20.53 0.99
C LEU A 72 -3.56 -20.30 2.30
N GLY A 73 -2.91 -19.82 3.37
CA GLY A 73 -3.44 -19.85 4.73
C GLY A 73 -3.42 -21.26 5.32
N ARG A 74 -3.78 -21.39 6.61
CA ARG A 74 -4.03 -22.71 7.20
C ARG A 74 -5.32 -23.26 6.59
N LEU A 75 -5.20 -24.30 5.75
CA LEU A 75 -6.28 -25.23 5.46
C LEU A 75 -6.64 -25.91 6.79
N MET A 76 -7.56 -25.31 7.55
CA MET A 76 -8.25 -26.00 8.62
C MET A 76 -9.09 -27.07 7.94
N VAL A 77 -8.53 -28.27 7.78
CA VAL A 77 -9.31 -29.45 7.45
C VAL A 77 -10.13 -29.72 8.71
N ASN A 78 -11.42 -29.38 8.65
CA ASN A 78 -12.37 -29.78 9.68
C ASN A 78 -12.40 -31.30 9.70
N TYR A 79 -11.68 -31.91 10.64
CA TYR A 79 -11.85 -33.31 11.05
C TYR A 79 -12.64 -33.33 12.36
#